data_AF-C6T0S0-F1
#
_entry.id   AF-C6T0S0-F1
#
_cell.length_a   1.000
_cell.length_b   1.000
_cell.length_c   1.000
_cell.angle_alpha   90.00
_cell.angle_beta   90.00
_cell.angle_gamma   90.00
#
_symmetry.space_group_name_H-M   'P 1'
#
loop_
_entity.id
_entity.type
_entity.pdbx_description
1 polymer ?
#
loop_
_entity_poly.entity_id
_entity_poly.type
_entity_poly.pdbx_seq_one_letter_code
_entity_poly.pdbx_strand_id
1 'polypeptide(L)'
;MLPEIQATIRQPVVKNMMKALYFQFTVGVLPLYLVTFAGYWAYGSSTATYLMSDVNGPVWAKAMANIAAFLQSVIALHIFASPMYEYLDTKYGIKGSALAFKNLSFRVLVRGGYLTLNTFVSALLPFLGDFMSLTGAISTFPLTFILANHMYLVANANKLTSIQKLWHWINICFFAFMSVAATIAALRLIDLDSKTYHVFADI
;
A
#
# COMPACT_ATOMS: atom_id res chain seq x y z
N MET A 1 -2.50 11.41 1.24
CA MET A 1 -3.02 11.16 2.60
C MET A 1 -2.28 11.90 3.71
N LEU A 2 -0.95 11.98 3.73
CA LEU A 2 -0.27 12.78 4.76
C LEU A 2 -0.66 14.27 4.73
N PRO A 3 -0.76 14.95 3.56
CA PRO A 3 -1.20 16.35 3.52
C PRO A 3 -2.64 16.58 4.01
N GLU A 4 -3.55 15.68 3.69
CA GLU A 4 -4.97 15.75 4.05
C GLU A 4 -5.18 15.49 5.55
N ILE A 5 -4.41 14.55 6.12
CA ILE A 5 -4.37 14.32 7.56
C ILE A 5 -3.73 15.53 8.25
N GLN A 6 -2.63 16.08 7.72
CA GLN A 6 -1.99 17.29 8.24
C GLN A 6 -2.95 18.49 8.27
N ALA A 7 -3.80 18.65 7.25
CA ALA A 7 -4.78 19.72 7.16
C ALA A 7 -5.85 19.66 8.28
N THR A 8 -6.08 18.49 8.87
CA THR A 8 -7.12 18.27 9.89
C THR A 8 -6.57 18.33 11.33
N ILE A 9 -5.25 18.35 11.52
CA ILE A 9 -4.63 18.36 12.85
C ILE A 9 -4.76 19.73 13.53
N ARG A 10 -5.06 19.73 14.83
CA ARG A 10 -5.10 20.95 15.66
C ARG A 10 -3.74 21.64 15.68
N GLN A 11 -3.73 22.97 15.52
CA GLN A 11 -2.51 23.77 15.64
C GLN A 11 -1.85 23.61 17.03
N PRO A 12 -0.50 23.61 17.12
CA PRO A 12 0.49 23.73 16.05
C PRO A 12 0.69 22.43 15.25
N VAL A 13 0.39 22.46 13.95
CA VAL A 13 0.28 21.27 13.08
C VAL A 13 1.56 20.47 13.03
N VAL A 14 2.70 21.12 12.74
CA VAL A 14 3.99 20.43 12.58
C VAL A 14 4.41 19.70 13.86
N LYS A 15 4.33 20.37 15.01
CA LYS A 15 4.74 19.79 16.29
C LYS A 15 3.85 18.61 16.69
N ASN A 16 2.53 18.74 16.51
CA ASN A 16 1.60 17.68 16.84
C ASN A 16 1.74 16.49 15.87
N MET A 17 1.97 16.76 14.58
CA MET A 17 2.24 15.72 13.60
C MET A 17 3.54 14.97 13.90
N MET A 18 4.62 15.66 14.26
CA MET A 18 5.89 14.99 14.61
C MET A 18 5.74 14.09 15.84
N LYS A 19 4.99 14.52 16.87
CA LYS A 19 4.68 13.67 18.02
C LYS A 19 3.89 12.41 17.62
N ALA A 20 2.88 12.57 16.76
CA ALA A 20 2.10 11.44 16.26
C ALA A 20 2.98 10.47 15.44
N LEU A 21 3.86 10.99 14.59
CA LEU A 21 4.82 10.18 13.84
C LEU A 21 5.76 9.40 14.78
N TYR A 22 6.36 10.07 15.77
CA TYR A 22 7.22 9.38 16.72
C TYR A 22 6.47 8.29 17.48
N PHE A 23 5.25 8.55 17.94
CA PHE A 23 4.42 7.55 18.60
C PHE A 23 4.13 6.35 17.67
N GLN A 24 3.74 6.62 16.42
CA GLN A 24 3.42 5.58 15.43
C GLN A 24 4.64 4.71 15.12
N PHE A 25 5.81 5.31 14.91
CA PHE A 25 7.04 4.58 14.56
C PHE A 25 7.73 3.91 15.75
N THR A 26 7.37 4.25 16.99
CA THR A 26 7.91 3.60 18.19
C THR A 26 6.96 2.57 18.76
N VAL A 27 5.77 3.00 19.18
CA VAL A 27 4.75 2.16 19.83
C VAL A 27 3.89 1.45 18.79
N GLY A 28 3.52 2.15 17.71
CA GLY A 28 2.61 1.61 16.68
C GLY A 28 3.15 0.40 15.91
N VAL A 29 4.48 0.19 15.91
CA VAL A 29 5.12 -0.97 15.26
C VAL A 29 5.13 -2.20 16.16
N LEU A 30 4.97 -2.04 17.48
CA LEU A 30 5.04 -3.17 18.42
C LEU A 30 4.01 -4.27 18.12
N PRO A 31 2.72 -3.98 17.83
CA PRO A 31 1.76 -5.03 17.47
C PRO A 31 2.16 -5.80 16.21
N LEU A 32 2.75 -5.11 15.22
CA LEU A 32 3.24 -5.75 14.01
C LEU A 32 4.36 -6.74 14.34
N TYR A 33 5.36 -6.32 15.13
CA TYR A 33 6.45 -7.22 15.53
C TYR A 33 5.97 -8.36 16.42
N LEU A 34 5.02 -8.13 17.32
CA LEU A 34 4.46 -9.19 18.15
C LEU A 34 3.79 -10.27 17.30
N VAL A 35 2.96 -9.89 16.32
CA VAL A 35 2.32 -10.85 15.41
C VAL A 35 3.35 -11.58 14.56
N THR A 36 4.36 -10.88 14.03
CA THR A 36 5.41 -11.50 13.21
C THR A 36 6.25 -12.48 14.01
N PHE A 37 6.72 -12.12 15.21
CA PHE A 37 7.55 -13.01 16.02
C PHE A 37 6.76 -14.19 16.59
N ALA A 38 5.55 -13.96 17.09
CA ALA A 38 4.70 -15.04 17.58
C ALA A 38 4.27 -15.97 16.45
N GLY A 39 3.94 -15.43 15.27
CA GLY A 39 3.60 -16.21 14.08
C GLY A 39 4.76 -17.07 13.61
N TYR A 40 5.96 -16.49 13.49
CA TYR A 40 7.16 -17.23 13.10
C TYR A 40 7.54 -18.30 14.13
N TRP A 41 7.42 -18.00 15.43
CA TRP A 41 7.65 -18.98 16.49
C TRP A 41 6.68 -20.16 16.43
N ALA A 42 5.41 -19.90 16.09
CA ALA A 42 4.37 -20.93 16.07
C ALA A 42 4.36 -21.78 14.79
N TYR A 43 4.60 -21.19 13.62
CA TYR A 43 4.41 -21.84 12.32
C TYR A 43 5.71 -21.99 11.50
N GLY A 44 6.79 -21.34 11.91
CA GLY A 44 8.10 -21.44 11.26
C GLY A 44 8.13 -20.85 9.85
N SER A 45 9.12 -21.28 9.06
CA SER A 45 9.42 -20.74 7.73
C SER A 45 8.46 -21.18 6.62
N SER A 46 7.62 -22.19 6.85
CA SER A 46 6.71 -22.75 5.84
C SER A 46 5.31 -22.11 5.87
N THR A 47 5.17 -20.95 6.51
CA THR A 47 3.90 -20.24 6.64
C THR A 47 3.52 -19.55 5.32
N ALA A 48 2.29 -19.72 4.87
CA ALA A 48 1.69 -19.01 3.77
C ALA A 48 1.66 -17.50 4.04
N THR A 49 1.64 -16.71 2.96
CA THR A 49 1.58 -15.24 3.08
C THR A 49 0.35 -14.77 3.85
N TYR A 50 -0.79 -15.44 3.66
CA TYR A 50 -2.00 -15.17 4.41
C TYR A 50 -2.07 -16.04 5.65
N LEU A 51 -1.58 -15.53 6.79
CA LEU A 51 -1.43 -16.29 8.04
C LEU A 51 -2.67 -17.12 8.43
N MET A 52 -3.88 -16.62 8.21
CA MET A 52 -5.11 -17.30 8.60
C MET A 52 -5.39 -18.61 7.82
N SER A 53 -4.68 -18.88 6.71
CA SER A 53 -4.76 -20.19 6.04
C SER A 53 -4.16 -21.31 6.88
N ASP A 54 -3.10 -21.00 7.63
CA ASP A 54 -2.29 -22.00 8.32
C ASP A 54 -2.60 -22.08 9.82
N VAL A 55 -3.38 -21.13 10.33
CA VAL A 55 -3.73 -21.08 11.75
C VAL A 55 -4.55 -22.31 12.14
N ASN A 56 -4.03 -23.03 13.15
CA ASN A 56 -4.74 -24.13 13.79
C ASN A 56 -5.49 -23.61 15.02
N GLY A 57 -6.78 -23.89 15.12
CA GLY A 57 -7.61 -23.36 16.19
C GLY A 57 -9.11 -23.53 15.95
N PRO A 58 -9.94 -23.06 16.90
CA PRO A 58 -11.38 -23.21 16.81
C PRO A 58 -11.95 -22.46 15.61
N VAL A 59 -12.88 -23.09 14.90
CA VAL A 59 -13.46 -22.58 13.64
C VAL A 59 -14.08 -21.20 13.81
N TRP A 60 -14.75 -20.94 14.94
CA TRP A 60 -15.37 -19.65 15.23
C TRP A 60 -14.36 -18.50 15.29
N ALA A 61 -13.16 -18.73 15.85
CA ALA A 61 -12.14 -17.70 15.97
C ALA A 61 -11.54 -17.36 14.60
N LYS A 62 -11.30 -18.38 13.78
CA LYS A 62 -10.84 -18.20 12.40
C LYS A 62 -11.88 -17.46 11.55
N ALA A 63 -13.14 -17.85 11.66
CA ALA A 63 -14.23 -17.17 10.98
C ALA A 63 -14.32 -15.68 11.38
N MET A 64 -14.23 -15.38 12.67
CA MET A 64 -14.28 -14.01 13.17
C MET A 64 -13.08 -13.18 12.67
N ALA A 65 -11.87 -13.75 12.67
CA ALA A 65 -10.67 -13.09 12.15
C ALA A 65 -10.78 -12.79 10.64
N ASN A 66 -11.26 -13.75 9.85
CA ASN A 66 -11.50 -13.56 8.42
C ASN A 66 -12.56 -12.49 8.13
N ILE A 67 -13.66 -12.47 8.90
CA ILE A 67 -14.70 -11.43 8.78
C ILE A 67 -14.13 -10.05 9.13
N ALA A 68 -13.35 -9.94 10.20
CA ALA A 68 -12.71 -8.69 10.59
C ALA A 68 -11.72 -8.20 9.51
N ALA A 69 -10.90 -9.10 8.96
CA ALA A 69 -9.97 -8.79 7.88
C ALA A 69 -10.68 -8.35 6.59
N PHE A 70 -11.82 -8.98 6.27
CA PHE A 70 -12.67 -8.61 5.15
C PHE A 70 -13.25 -7.20 5.34
N LEU A 71 -13.87 -6.92 6.48
CA LEU A 71 -14.45 -5.61 6.77
C LEU A 71 -13.40 -4.49 6.76
N GLN A 72 -12.24 -4.74 7.36
CA GLN A 72 -11.13 -3.80 7.34
C GLN A 72 -10.63 -3.53 5.91
N SER A 73 -10.54 -4.56 5.07
CA SER A 73 -10.13 -4.41 3.66
C SER A 73 -11.12 -3.55 2.87
N VAL A 74 -12.43 -3.70 3.11
CA VAL A 74 -13.46 -2.86 2.48
C VAL A 74 -13.27 -1.39 2.85
N ILE A 75 -13.04 -1.10 4.13
CA ILE A 75 -12.80 0.28 4.60
C ILE A 75 -11.51 0.84 4.00
N ALA A 76 -10.42 0.06 4.04
CA ALA A 76 -9.13 0.45 3.49
C ALA A 76 -9.21 0.78 2.00
N LEU A 77 -9.89 -0.06 1.20
CA LEU A 77 -10.09 0.17 -0.22
C LEU A 77 -10.74 1.54 -0.50
N HIS A 78 -11.79 1.90 0.26
CA HIS A 78 -12.47 3.17 0.09
C HIS A 78 -11.59 4.36 0.46
N ILE A 79 -10.86 4.25 1.57
CA ILE A 79 -9.95 5.31 2.04
C ILE A 79 -8.84 5.56 1.02
N PHE A 80 -8.21 4.50 0.50
CA PHE A 80 -7.10 4.62 -0.45
C PHE A 80 -7.56 5.00 -1.87
N ALA A 81 -8.77 4.61 -2.28
CA ALA A 81 -9.30 4.98 -3.59
C ALA A 81 -9.86 6.42 -3.62
N SER A 82 -10.19 7.02 -2.47
CA SER A 82 -10.79 8.35 -2.39
C SER A 82 -9.98 9.45 -3.11
N PRO A 83 -8.65 9.60 -2.89
CA PRO A 83 -7.87 10.64 -3.57
C PRO A 83 -7.84 10.46 -5.09
N MET A 84 -7.81 9.20 -5.57
CA MET A 84 -7.87 8.91 -6.99
C MET A 84 -9.21 9.33 -7.59
N TYR A 85 -10.32 9.03 -6.91
CA TYR A 85 -11.65 9.46 -7.36
C TYR A 85 -11.78 10.97 -7.40
N GLU A 86 -11.26 11.68 -6.40
CA GLU A 86 -11.27 13.15 -6.36
C GLU A 86 -10.43 13.76 -7.49
N TYR A 87 -9.26 13.19 -7.77
CA TYR A 87 -8.42 13.61 -8.89
C TYR A 87 -9.14 13.43 -10.23
N LEU A 88 -9.80 12.28 -10.46
CA LEU A 88 -10.54 12.01 -11.69
C LEU A 88 -11.77 12.92 -11.83
N ASP A 89 -12.56 13.10 -10.77
CA ASP A 89 -13.71 14.01 -10.78
C ASP A 89 -13.26 15.44 -11.11
N THR A 90 -12.13 15.91 -10.56
CA THR A 90 -11.56 17.23 -10.83
C THR A 90 -11.04 17.35 -12.28
N LYS A 91 -10.29 16.35 -12.76
CA LYS A 91 -9.70 16.34 -14.10
C LYS A 91 -10.75 16.33 -15.21
N TYR A 92 -11.84 15.60 -15.02
CA TYR A 92 -12.94 15.50 -15.99
C TYR A 92 -14.03 16.57 -15.76
N GLY A 93 -13.79 17.54 -14.87
CA GLY A 93 -14.67 18.68 -14.66
C GLY A 93 -16.07 18.29 -14.13
N ILE A 94 -16.16 17.19 -13.39
CA ILE A 94 -17.41 16.72 -12.77
C ILE A 94 -17.71 17.62 -11.57
N LYS A 95 -18.35 18.77 -11.85
CA LYS A 95 -18.78 19.75 -10.86
C LYS A 95 -20.31 19.84 -10.88
N GLY A 96 -20.93 20.10 -9.72
CA GLY A 96 -22.38 20.24 -9.56
C GLY A 96 -23.04 19.07 -8.83
N SER A 97 -24.33 18.83 -9.08
CA SER A 97 -25.12 17.82 -8.35
C SER A 97 -24.52 16.42 -8.49
N ALA A 98 -24.30 15.76 -7.36
CA ALA A 98 -23.85 14.37 -7.29
C ALA A 98 -24.82 13.39 -7.97
N LEU A 99 -26.10 13.76 -8.05
CA LEU A 99 -27.20 12.95 -8.58
C LEU A 99 -27.54 13.26 -10.05
N ALA A 100 -26.88 14.24 -10.67
CA ALA A 100 -27.06 14.46 -12.10
C ALA A 100 -26.68 13.19 -12.87
N PHE A 101 -27.54 12.73 -13.79
CA PHE A 101 -27.39 11.43 -14.46
C PHE A 101 -25.99 11.22 -15.06
N LYS A 102 -25.43 12.27 -15.70
CA LYS A 102 -24.06 12.26 -16.25
C LYS A 102 -22.99 12.03 -15.16
N ASN A 103 -23.12 12.71 -14.01
CA ASN A 103 -22.18 12.62 -12.90
C ASN A 103 -22.30 11.27 -12.17
N LEU A 104 -23.53 10.78 -12.01
CA LEU A 104 -23.81 9.47 -11.41
C LEU A 104 -23.27 8.35 -12.31
N SER A 105 -23.55 8.39 -13.61
CA SER A 105 -23.03 7.41 -14.57
C SER A 105 -21.51 7.41 -14.62
N PHE A 106 -20.86 8.57 -14.64
CA PHE A 106 -19.40 8.66 -14.61
C PHE A 106 -18.82 8.03 -13.33
N ARG A 107 -19.42 8.34 -12.17
CA ARG A 107 -18.99 7.81 -10.88
C ARG A 107 -19.15 6.29 -10.78
N VAL A 108 -20.28 5.76 -11.24
CA VAL A 108 -20.53 4.30 -11.27
C VAL A 108 -19.53 3.63 -12.21
N LEU A 109 -19.27 4.20 -13.39
CA LEU A 109 -18.30 3.65 -14.34
C LEU A 109 -16.87 3.66 -13.77
N VAL A 110 -16.41 4.79 -13.22
CA VAL A 110 -15.03 4.90 -12.70
C VAL A 110 -14.84 4.06 -11.45
N ARG A 111 -15.74 4.16 -10.47
CA ARG A 111 -15.61 3.45 -9.19
C ARG A 111 -15.93 1.97 -9.34
N GLY A 112 -16.99 1.64 -10.07
CA GLY A 112 -17.35 0.26 -10.40
C GLY A 112 -16.27 -0.40 -11.25
N GLY A 113 -15.81 0.26 -12.31
CA GLY A 113 -14.72 -0.24 -13.16
C GLY A 113 -13.43 -0.47 -12.37
N TYR A 114 -13.04 0.46 -11.49
CA TYR A 114 -11.91 0.25 -10.60
C TYR A 114 -12.09 -0.97 -9.70
N LEU A 115 -13.24 -1.10 -9.03
CA LEU A 115 -13.51 -2.25 -8.16
C LEU A 115 -13.50 -3.56 -8.94
N THR A 116 -14.21 -3.63 -10.06
CA THR A 116 -14.30 -4.83 -10.91
C THR A 116 -12.94 -5.23 -11.43
N LEU A 117 -12.11 -4.30 -11.91
CA LEU A 117 -10.75 -4.61 -12.38
C LEU A 117 -9.87 -5.14 -11.25
N ASN A 118 -9.90 -4.54 -10.05
CA ASN A 118 -9.12 -5.02 -8.92
C ASN A 118 -9.56 -6.43 -8.48
N THR A 119 -10.87 -6.66 -8.37
CA THR A 119 -11.42 -7.98 -8.03
C THR A 119 -11.09 -9.01 -9.09
N PHE A 120 -11.15 -8.64 -10.37
CA PHE A 120 -10.81 -9.53 -11.48
C PHE A 120 -9.33 -9.91 -11.47
N VAL A 121 -8.42 -8.95 -11.31
CA VAL A 121 -6.98 -9.22 -11.20
C VAL A 121 -6.69 -10.08 -9.98
N SER A 122 -7.32 -9.80 -8.83
CA SER A 122 -7.17 -10.60 -7.61
C SER A 122 -7.70 -12.02 -7.77
N ALA A 123 -8.75 -12.23 -8.57
CA ALA A 123 -9.30 -13.56 -8.82
C ALA A 123 -8.44 -14.37 -9.81
N LEU A 124 -7.78 -13.70 -10.76
CA LEU A 124 -6.91 -14.34 -11.74
C LEU A 124 -5.54 -14.75 -11.17
N LEU A 125 -5.00 -13.99 -10.22
CA LEU A 125 -3.64 -14.18 -9.72
C LEU A 125 -3.63 -14.17 -8.18
N PRO A 126 -3.87 -15.32 -7.53
CA PRO A 126 -3.96 -15.41 -6.06
C PRO A 126 -2.61 -15.37 -5.33
N PHE A 127 -1.58 -14.74 -5.91
CA PHE A 127 -0.22 -14.64 -5.33
C PHE A 127 -0.07 -13.37 -4.49
N LEU A 128 -0.77 -13.33 -3.35
CA LEU A 128 -0.82 -12.14 -2.51
C LEU A 128 0.59 -11.63 -2.11
N GLY A 129 1.51 -12.53 -1.74
CA GLY A 129 2.87 -12.17 -1.33
C GLY A 129 3.72 -11.57 -2.45
N ASP A 130 3.59 -12.12 -3.65
CA ASP A 130 4.34 -11.66 -4.81
C ASP A 130 3.84 -10.31 -5.30
N PHE A 131 2.52 -10.12 -5.33
CA PHE A 131 1.92 -8.82 -5.65
C PHE A 131 2.25 -7.76 -4.61
N MET A 132 2.27 -8.10 -3.32
CA MET A 132 2.75 -7.20 -2.26
C MET A 132 4.22 -6.81 -2.47
N SER A 133 5.07 -7.76 -2.84
CA SER A 133 6.49 -7.52 -3.12
C SER A 133 6.68 -6.63 -4.36
N LEU A 134 5.95 -6.90 -5.43
CA LEU A 134 5.98 -6.13 -6.67
C LEU A 134 5.50 -4.69 -6.46
N THR A 135 4.34 -4.53 -5.83
CA THR A 135 3.78 -3.22 -5.52
C THR A 135 4.70 -2.42 -4.60
N GLY A 136 5.30 -3.06 -3.59
CA GLY A 136 6.33 -2.45 -2.75
C GLY A 136 7.56 -1.99 -3.55
N ALA A 137 8.05 -2.81 -4.48
CA ALA A 137 9.20 -2.51 -5.31
C ALA A 137 8.97 -1.31 -6.26
N ILE A 138 7.80 -1.26 -6.92
CA ILE A 138 7.47 -0.24 -7.94
C ILE A 138 6.93 1.05 -7.32
N SER A 139 6.18 0.96 -6.22
CA SER A 139 5.51 2.13 -5.62
C SER A 139 6.21 2.61 -4.36
N THR A 140 6.36 1.75 -3.35
CA THR A 140 6.86 2.15 -2.03
C THR A 140 8.29 2.66 -2.13
N PHE A 141 9.23 1.87 -2.69
CA PHE A 141 10.63 2.30 -2.77
C PHE A 141 10.83 3.65 -3.49
N PRO A 142 10.26 3.87 -4.70
CA PRO A 142 10.39 5.15 -5.37
C PRO A 142 9.70 6.29 -4.62
N LEU A 143 8.50 6.09 -4.08
CA LEU A 143 7.76 7.16 -3.41
C LEU A 143 8.40 7.56 -2.07
N THR A 144 8.87 6.59 -1.28
CA THR A 144 9.37 6.85 0.07
C THR A 144 10.85 7.24 0.09
N PHE A 145 11.69 6.61 -0.72
CA PHE A 145 13.14 6.82 -0.65
C PHE A 145 13.67 7.66 -1.80
N ILE A 146 13.15 7.54 -3.01
CA ILE A 146 13.65 8.32 -4.15
C ILE A 146 13.02 9.71 -4.17
N LEU A 147 11.69 9.76 -4.25
CA LEU A 147 10.94 11.00 -4.38
C LEU A 147 11.09 11.89 -3.16
N ALA A 148 11.05 11.35 -1.94
CA ALA A 148 11.23 12.14 -0.72
C ALA A 148 12.62 12.82 -0.65
N ASN A 149 13.68 12.08 -0.95
CA ASN A 149 15.05 12.64 -1.00
C ASN A 149 15.17 13.68 -2.12
N HIS A 150 14.60 13.42 -3.29
CA HIS A 150 14.61 14.35 -4.41
C HIS A 150 13.84 15.64 -4.09
N MET A 151 12.63 15.54 -3.52
CA MET A 151 11.86 16.71 -3.09
C MET A 151 12.60 17.54 -2.04
N TYR A 152 13.29 16.88 -1.09
CA TYR A 152 14.09 17.57 -0.07
C TYR A 152 15.28 18.33 -0.67
N LEU A 153 15.98 17.71 -1.64
CA LEU A 153 17.07 18.35 -2.39
C LEU A 153 16.59 19.59 -3.15
N VAL A 154 15.46 19.49 -3.86
CA VAL A 154 14.88 20.61 -4.62
C VAL A 154 14.43 21.73 -3.69
N ALA A 155 13.73 21.40 -2.60
CA ALA A 155 13.21 22.40 -1.66
C ALA A 155 14.31 23.15 -0.90
N ASN A 156 15.44 22.50 -0.60
CA ASN A 156 16.54 23.07 0.19
C ASN A 156 17.83 23.29 -0.62
N ALA A 157 17.76 23.36 -1.94
CA ALA A 157 18.92 23.39 -2.84
C ALA A 157 19.98 24.45 -2.47
N ASN A 158 19.57 25.62 -1.99
CA ASN A 158 20.48 26.72 -1.65
C ASN A 158 21.00 26.70 -0.20
N LYS A 159 20.43 25.83 0.66
CA LYS A 159 20.76 25.76 2.09
C LYS A 159 21.60 24.54 2.47
N LEU A 160 21.66 23.53 1.60
CA LEU A 160 22.37 22.28 1.85
C LEU A 160 23.85 22.38 1.51
N THR A 161 24.70 21.80 2.36
CA THR A 161 26.13 21.65 2.06
C THR A 161 26.36 20.63 0.95
N SER A 162 27.51 20.70 0.27
CA SER A 162 27.85 19.74 -0.79
C SER A 162 27.86 18.29 -0.32
N ILE A 163 28.24 18.05 0.94
CA ILE A 163 28.23 16.71 1.57
C ILE A 163 26.80 16.21 1.76
N GLN A 164 25.88 17.05 2.25
CA GLN A 164 24.47 16.69 2.40
C GLN A 164 23.82 16.40 1.05
N LYS A 165 24.13 17.19 0.02
CA LYS A 165 23.64 16.94 -1.35
C LYS A 165 24.14 15.60 -1.88
N LEU A 166 25.42 15.30 -1.71
CA LEU A 166 26.01 14.02 -2.12
C LEU A 166 25.34 12.84 -1.39
N TRP A 167 25.10 12.97 -0.08
CA TRP A 167 24.41 11.94 0.71
C TRP A 167 23.01 11.62 0.17
N HIS A 168 22.20 12.63 -0.12
CA HIS A 168 20.86 12.41 -0.69
C HIS A 168 20.92 11.79 -2.09
N TRP A 169 21.89 12.20 -2.93
CA TRP A 169 22.10 11.59 -4.26
C TRP A 169 22.52 10.13 -4.17
N ILE A 170 23.42 9.76 -3.24
CA ILE A 170 23.79 8.37 -3.00
C ILE A 170 22.57 7.55 -2.60
N ASN A 171 21.73 8.05 -1.69
CA ASN A 171 20.50 7.38 -1.29
C ASN A 171 19.56 7.18 -2.48
N ILE A 172 19.34 8.21 -3.30
CA ILE A 172 18.51 8.12 -4.51
C ILE A 172 19.02 7.02 -5.44
N CYS A 173 20.31 7.03 -5.77
CA CYS A 173 20.90 6.02 -6.66
C CYS A 173 20.78 4.62 -6.06
N PHE A 174 21.14 4.44 -4.79
CA PHE A 174 21.08 3.15 -4.11
C PHE A 174 19.67 2.56 -4.09
N PHE A 175 18.67 3.35 -3.66
CA PHE A 175 17.28 2.88 -3.61
C PHE A 175 16.66 2.71 -4.99
N ALA A 176 17.14 3.42 -6.03
CA ALA A 176 16.77 3.16 -7.41
C ALA A 176 17.26 1.77 -7.86
N PHE A 177 18.53 1.43 -7.61
CA PHE A 177 19.04 0.09 -7.90
C PHE A 177 18.30 -1.00 -7.13
N MET A 178 18.02 -0.78 -5.84
CA MET A 178 17.23 -1.72 -5.04
C MET A 178 15.81 -1.89 -5.57
N SER A 179 15.13 -0.81 -5.97
CA SER A 179 13.77 -0.86 -6.54
C SER A 179 13.75 -1.69 -7.82
N VAL A 180 14.73 -1.50 -8.71
CA VAL A 180 14.86 -2.30 -9.95
C VAL A 180 15.13 -3.77 -9.62
N ALA A 181 16.09 -4.06 -8.74
CA ALA A 181 16.41 -5.43 -8.32
C ALA A 181 15.22 -6.13 -7.67
N ALA A 182 14.49 -5.45 -6.78
CA ALA A 182 13.30 -5.97 -6.12
C ALA A 182 12.15 -6.20 -7.12
N THR A 183 12.00 -5.31 -8.13
CA THR A 183 11.00 -5.49 -9.19
C THR A 183 11.31 -6.74 -10.02
N ILE A 184 12.56 -6.94 -10.42
CA ILE A 184 12.99 -8.14 -11.16
C ILE A 184 12.75 -9.40 -10.31
N ALA A 185 13.10 -9.36 -9.03
CA ALA A 185 12.88 -10.48 -8.12
C ALA A 185 11.39 -10.82 -7.96
N ALA A 186 10.53 -9.81 -7.78
CA ALA A 186 9.09 -10.00 -7.66
C ALA A 186 8.47 -10.54 -8.96
N LEU A 187 8.89 -10.03 -10.13
CA LEU A 187 8.44 -10.58 -11.42
C LEU A 187 8.86 -12.04 -11.62
N ARG A 188 10.06 -12.41 -11.16
CA ARG A 188 10.52 -13.80 -11.20
C ARG A 188 9.68 -14.70 -10.29
N LEU A 189 9.30 -14.24 -9.10
CA LEU A 189 8.42 -15.00 -8.19
C LEU A 189 7.06 -15.24 -8.86
N ILE A 190 6.45 -14.19 -9.43
CA ILE A 190 5.19 -14.30 -10.16
C ILE A 190 5.30 -15.28 -11.34
N ASP A 191 6.40 -15.25 -12.11
CA ASP A 191 6.60 -16.19 -13.23
C ASP A 191 6.70 -17.64 -12.74
N LEU A 192 7.42 -17.89 -11.65
CA LEU A 192 7.56 -19.23 -11.08
C LEU A 192 6.23 -19.76 -10.54
N ASP A 193 5.48 -18.93 -9.82
CA ASP A 193 4.20 -19.31 -9.23
C ASP A 193 3.09 -19.41 -10.29
N SER A 194 3.19 -18.62 -11.38
CA SER A 194 2.26 -18.74 -12.52
C SER A 194 2.37 -20.07 -13.26
N LYS A 195 3.55 -20.71 -13.26
CA LYS A 195 3.79 -21.99 -13.96
C LYS A 195 3.13 -23.18 -13.25
N THR A 196 2.93 -23.09 -11.94
CA THR A 196 2.24 -24.10 -11.14
C THR A 196 0.74 -23.83 -11.03
N TYR A 197 0.30 -22.64 -11.43
CA TYR A 197 -1.09 -22.23 -11.38
C TYR A 197 -1.86 -22.60 -12.65
N HIS A 198 -2.93 -23.36 -12.46
CA HIS A 198 -3.90 -23.64 -13.51
C HIS A 198 -5.11 -22.71 -13.33
N VAL A 199 -5.27 -21.80 -14.28
CA VAL A 199 -6.38 -20.85 -14.32
C VAL A 199 -7.70 -21.63 -14.37
N PHE A 200 -8.53 -21.48 -13.34
CA PHE A 200 -9.83 -22.17 -13.20
C PHE A 200 -9.77 -23.72 -13.20
N ALA A 201 -8.78 -24.31 -12.52
CA ALA A 201 -8.63 -25.77 -12.46
C ALA A 201 -9.82 -26.56 -11.86
N ASP A 202 -10.75 -25.88 -11.19
CA ASP A 202 -11.97 -26.45 -10.59
C ASP A 202 -13.24 -26.26 -11.46
N ILE A 203 -13.10 -26.01 -12.77
CA ILE A 203 -14.20 -26.06 -13.76
C ILE A 203 -13.95 -27.22 -14.73
#